data_AF-A0AA96N3E7-F1
#
_entry.id   AF-A0AA96N3E7-F1
#
_cell.length_a   1.000
_cell.length_b   1.000
_cell.length_c   1.000
_cell.angle_alpha   90.00
_cell.angle_beta   90.00
_cell.angle_gamma   90.00
#
_symmetry.space_group_name_H-M   'P 1'
#
loop_
_entity.id
_entity.type
_entity.pdbx_description
1 polymer ?
#
loop_
_entity_poly.entity_id
_entity_poly.type
_entity_poly.pdbx_seq_one_letter_code
_entity_poly.pdbx_strand_id
1 'polypeptide(L)'
;MNKMIISVLYVLFFIAGCSNNQDDTNAINKDGYDDVREAAWDFVKEKGWDDRAEENWKSANVTKTIADNHYELLDNAYKEKELLLISFKDKEYVVLGTPPILIAPDTNKVIGYMPSE
;
A
#
# COMPACT_ATOMS: atom_id res chain seq x y z
N MET A 1 -20.72 13.11 -62.92
CA MET A 1 -20.70 11.91 -62.04
C MET A 1 -19.37 11.87 -61.31
N ASN A 2 -19.42 11.46 -60.05
CA ASN A 2 -18.62 11.94 -58.93
C ASN A 2 -17.09 11.74 -59.03
N LYS A 3 -16.35 12.79 -58.67
CA LYS A 3 -14.94 12.68 -58.29
C LYS A 3 -14.85 12.06 -56.90
N MET A 4 -14.08 10.98 -56.84
CA MET A 4 -13.84 10.09 -55.72
C MET A 4 -13.16 10.83 -54.55
N ILE A 5 -13.68 10.53 -53.36
CA ILE A 5 -13.31 11.02 -52.03
C ILE A 5 -11.89 10.59 -51.67
N ILE A 6 -11.01 11.53 -51.29
CA ILE A 6 -9.92 11.27 -50.32
C ILE A 6 -9.80 12.52 -49.45
N SER A 7 -10.56 12.54 -48.35
CA SER A 7 -10.43 13.53 -47.29
C SER A 7 -9.26 13.12 -46.40
N VAL A 8 -8.10 13.74 -46.60
CA VAL A 8 -6.96 13.61 -45.70
C VAL A 8 -7.11 14.70 -44.64
N LEU A 9 -7.87 14.41 -43.58
CA LEU A 9 -7.94 15.26 -42.40
C LEU A 9 -6.83 14.82 -41.44
N TYR A 10 -5.66 15.47 -41.56
CA TYR A 10 -4.56 15.37 -40.62
C TYR A 10 -5.04 15.91 -39.27
N VAL A 11 -5.38 15.02 -38.34
CA VAL A 11 -5.60 15.39 -36.94
C VAL A 11 -4.26 15.23 -36.23
N LEU A 12 -3.54 16.35 -36.13
CA LEU A 12 -2.43 16.51 -35.19
C LEU A 12 -3.04 16.54 -33.79
N PHE A 13 -3.12 15.38 -33.14
CA PHE A 13 -3.34 15.33 -31.70
C PHE A 13 -2.06 15.82 -31.01
N PHE A 14 -2.11 17.08 -30.58
CA PHE A 14 -1.19 17.64 -29.60
C PHE A 14 -1.24 16.76 -28.35
N ILE A 15 -0.16 16.03 -28.12
CA ILE A 15 0.13 15.36 -26.85
C ILE A 15 0.35 16.47 -25.81
N ALA A 16 -0.69 16.76 -25.03
CA ALA A 16 -0.53 17.47 -23.76
C ALA A 16 0.18 16.53 -22.79
N GLY A 17 1.48 16.77 -22.56
CA GLY A 17 2.20 16.14 -21.48
C GLY A 17 1.70 16.69 -20.15
N CYS A 18 0.88 15.92 -19.44
CA CYS A 18 0.63 16.16 -18.01
C CYS A 18 1.91 15.84 -17.24
N SER A 19 2.70 16.87 -16.94
CA SER A 19 3.70 16.83 -15.88
C SER A 19 2.95 16.70 -14.56
N ASN A 20 2.81 15.47 -14.06
CA ASN A 20 2.32 15.26 -12.70
C ASN A 20 3.52 15.43 -11.77
N ASN A 21 3.75 16.67 -11.33
CA ASN A 21 4.57 16.91 -10.15
C ASN A 21 3.76 16.36 -8.98
N GLN A 22 4.11 15.14 -8.55
CA GLN A 22 3.57 14.55 -7.36
C GLN A 22 4.19 15.32 -6.18
N ASP A 23 3.46 16.34 -5.73
CA ASP A 23 3.75 17.07 -4.50
C ASP A 23 3.65 16.06 -3.34
N ASP A 24 4.81 15.63 -2.84
CA ASP A 24 4.98 14.91 -1.58
C ASP A 24 4.68 15.88 -0.43
N THR A 25 3.40 16.20 -0.24
CA THR A 25 2.94 16.96 0.92
C THR A 25 1.82 16.19 1.60
N ASN A 26 2.19 15.47 2.67
CA ASN A 26 1.32 15.11 3.81
C ASN A 26 -0.16 14.97 3.49
N ALA A 27 -0.50 14.04 2.58
CA ALA A 27 -1.86 13.60 2.42
C ALA A 27 -2.20 12.78 3.66
N ILE A 28 -2.76 13.43 4.68
CA ILE A 28 -3.52 12.74 5.72
C ILE A 28 -4.66 12.03 4.98
N ASN A 29 -4.41 10.75 4.69
CA ASN A 29 -5.18 9.71 4.03
C ASN A 29 -6.45 10.15 3.29
N LYS A 30 -6.35 10.22 1.96
CA LYS A 30 -7.51 10.26 1.04
C LYS A 30 -7.55 9.05 0.11
N ASP A 31 -6.71 8.05 0.35
CA ASP A 31 -6.54 6.88 -0.51
C ASP A 31 -7.50 5.71 -0.17
N GLY A 32 -8.32 5.86 0.86
CA GLY A 32 -9.36 4.90 1.22
C GLY A 32 -8.87 3.70 2.04
N TYR A 33 -7.64 3.73 2.57
CA TYR A 33 -7.07 2.62 3.35
C TYR A 33 -7.12 2.84 4.87
N ASP A 34 -7.98 3.73 5.37
CA ASP A 34 -8.05 4.02 6.82
C ASP A 34 -8.36 2.77 7.64
N ASP A 35 -9.38 2.00 7.25
CA ASP A 35 -9.77 0.77 7.95
C ASP A 35 -8.65 -0.29 7.94
N VAL A 36 -7.87 -0.35 6.86
CA VAL A 36 -6.74 -1.27 6.71
C VAL A 36 -5.61 -0.86 7.66
N ARG A 37 -5.28 0.44 7.71
CA ARG A 37 -4.27 0.97 8.63
C ARG A 37 -4.66 0.77 10.08
N GLU A 38 -5.92 1.01 10.41
CA GLU A 38 -6.45 0.83 11.77
C GLU A 38 -6.38 -0.65 12.18
N ALA A 39 -6.79 -1.58 11.31
CA ALA A 39 -6.70 -3.02 11.57
C ALA A 39 -5.25 -3.49 11.80
N ALA A 40 -4.29 -2.99 11.00
CA ALA A 40 -2.88 -3.30 11.20
C ALA A 40 -2.36 -2.77 12.54
N TRP A 41 -2.76 -1.54 12.91
CA TRP A 41 -2.32 -0.92 14.15
C TRP A 41 -2.92 -1.59 15.39
N ASP A 42 -4.16 -2.03 15.33
CA ASP A 42 -4.77 -2.82 16.39
C ASP A 42 -3.99 -4.11 16.64
N PHE A 43 -3.54 -4.78 15.58
CA PHE A 43 -2.67 -5.94 15.69
C PHE A 43 -1.29 -5.61 16.27
N VAL A 44 -0.67 -4.49 15.85
CA VAL A 44 0.60 -4.00 16.43
C VAL A 44 0.47 -3.79 17.95
N LYS A 45 -0.62 -3.15 18.42
CA LYS A 45 -0.89 -2.98 19.86
C LYS A 45 -1.14 -4.32 20.56
N GLU A 46 -1.90 -5.23 19.94
CA GLU A 46 -2.15 -6.57 20.50
C GLU A 46 -0.84 -7.33 20.75
N LYS A 47 0.14 -7.17 19.87
CA LYS A 47 1.47 -7.77 19.98
C LYS A 47 2.44 -6.99 20.88
N GLY A 48 2.06 -5.80 21.34
CA GLY A 48 2.93 -4.92 22.12
C GLY A 48 4.13 -4.42 21.33
N TRP A 49 3.93 -4.13 20.04
CA TRP A 49 4.96 -3.57 19.14
C TRP A 49 4.77 -2.06 18.91
N ASP A 50 3.73 -1.46 19.49
CA ASP A 50 3.38 -0.06 19.32
C ASP A 50 4.42 0.90 19.92
N ASP A 51 5.22 0.43 20.87
CA ASP A 51 6.33 1.19 21.44
C ASP A 51 7.51 1.37 20.47
N ARG A 52 7.55 0.62 19.37
CA ARG A 52 8.60 0.66 18.34
C ARG A 52 8.31 1.67 17.22
N ALA A 53 7.03 2.01 17.01
CA ALA A 53 6.60 2.92 15.94
C ALA A 53 6.65 4.38 16.39
N GLU A 54 7.19 5.27 15.55
CA GLU A 54 7.29 6.72 15.81
C GLU A 54 5.93 7.40 15.75
N GLU A 55 5.09 6.96 14.83
CA GLU A 55 3.83 7.57 14.50
C GLU A 55 2.66 6.59 14.69
N ASN A 56 1.43 7.09 14.59
CA ASN A 56 0.24 6.25 14.71
C ASN A 56 -0.18 5.66 13.35
N TRP A 57 -1.30 4.94 13.34
CA TRP A 57 -1.83 4.29 12.15
C TRP A 57 -2.00 5.21 10.93
N LYS A 58 -2.26 6.51 11.11
CA LYS A 58 -2.59 7.41 10.00
C LYS A 58 -1.44 7.63 9.03
N SER A 59 -0.20 7.45 9.42
CA SER A 59 0.94 7.62 8.53
C SER A 59 1.52 6.31 8.00
N ALA A 60 0.88 5.18 8.33
CA ALA A 60 1.30 3.89 7.83
C ALA A 60 1.24 3.85 6.31
N ASN A 61 2.33 3.37 5.70
CA ASN A 61 2.42 3.17 4.27
C ASN A 61 1.68 1.89 3.88
N VAL A 62 0.99 1.92 2.74
CA VAL A 62 0.21 0.80 2.22
C VAL A 62 0.77 0.44 0.85
N THR A 63 1.30 -0.77 0.72
CA THR A 63 1.79 -1.30 -0.57
C THR A 63 1.17 -2.66 -0.86
N LYS A 64 1.28 -3.15 -2.09
CA LYS A 64 0.85 -4.51 -2.46
C LYS A 64 2.06 -5.45 -2.39
N THR A 65 1.84 -6.68 -1.95
CA THR A 65 2.88 -7.73 -1.91
C THR A 65 2.29 -9.12 -2.15
N ILE A 66 3.15 -10.11 -2.34
CA ILE A 66 2.78 -11.53 -2.38
C ILE A 66 3.15 -12.16 -1.03
N ALA A 67 2.24 -12.96 -0.46
CA ALA A 67 2.45 -13.73 0.76
C ALA A 67 3.41 -14.91 0.52
N ASP A 68 4.70 -14.63 0.42
CA ASP A 68 5.77 -15.61 0.26
C ASP A 68 6.29 -16.14 1.62
N ASN A 69 7.46 -16.78 1.61
CA ASN A 69 8.07 -17.41 2.77
C ASN A 69 8.81 -16.43 3.72
N HIS A 70 8.88 -15.13 3.41
CA HIS A 70 9.44 -14.13 4.32
C HIS A 70 8.43 -13.71 5.41
N TYR A 71 7.19 -14.17 5.31
CA TYR A 71 6.11 -13.81 6.22
C TYR A 71 5.69 -14.99 7.11
N GLU A 72 5.39 -14.69 8.36
CA GLU A 72 4.67 -15.60 9.25
C GLU A 72 3.16 -15.46 8.98
N LEU A 73 2.57 -16.49 8.38
CA LEU A 73 1.14 -16.50 8.04
C LEU A 73 0.32 -17.06 9.19
N LEU A 74 -0.63 -16.26 9.68
CA LEU A 74 -1.68 -16.67 10.60
C LEU A 74 -2.77 -17.47 9.89
N ASP A 75 -2.93 -17.26 8.58
CA ASP A 75 -3.89 -17.94 7.73
C ASP A 75 -3.24 -18.47 6.45
N ASN A 76 -2.90 -19.76 6.45
CA ASN A 76 -2.24 -20.42 5.32
C ASN A 76 -3.09 -20.48 4.05
N ALA A 77 -4.40 -20.19 4.11
CA ALA A 77 -5.23 -20.10 2.91
C ALA A 77 -4.82 -18.93 2.00
N TYR A 78 -3.98 -18.02 2.49
CA TYR A 78 -3.48 -16.86 1.74
C TYR A 78 -2.05 -17.01 1.25
N LYS A 79 -1.42 -18.17 1.42
CA LYS A 79 -0.10 -18.44 0.85
C LYS A 79 -0.08 -18.14 -0.65
N GLU A 80 0.96 -17.44 -1.11
CA GLU A 80 1.17 -17.04 -2.50
C GLU A 80 0.07 -16.15 -3.10
N LYS A 81 -0.79 -15.53 -2.26
CA LYS A 81 -1.79 -14.55 -2.70
C LYS A 81 -1.28 -13.12 -2.63
N GLU A 82 -1.84 -12.25 -3.47
CA GLU A 82 -1.66 -10.80 -3.37
C GLU A 82 -2.39 -10.26 -2.13
N LEU A 83 -1.67 -9.49 -1.32
CA LEU A 83 -2.14 -8.88 -0.08
C LEU A 83 -1.68 -7.42 0.01
N LEU A 84 -2.24 -6.69 0.97
CA LEU A 84 -1.74 -5.38 1.38
C LEU A 84 -0.65 -5.56 2.44
N LEU A 85 0.44 -4.81 2.29
CA LEU A 85 1.54 -4.71 3.24
C LEU A 85 1.49 -3.34 3.90
N ILE A 86 1.32 -3.33 5.22
CA ILE A 86 1.24 -2.12 6.04
C ILE A 86 2.53 -1.98 6.82
N SER A 87 3.24 -0.87 6.62
CA SER A 87 4.49 -0.59 7.32
C SER A 87 4.39 0.72 8.09
N PHE A 88 4.90 0.71 9.31
CA PHE A 88 4.94 1.87 10.19
C PHE A 88 6.36 2.44 10.20
N LYS A 89 6.46 3.76 10.43
CA LYS A 89 7.75 4.40 10.66
C LYS A 89 8.25 4.00 12.04
N ASP A 90 9.48 3.53 12.14
CA ASP A 90 10.09 3.15 13.40
C ASP A 90 10.64 4.37 14.14
N LYS A 91 10.60 4.33 15.47
CA LYS A 91 11.31 5.30 16.31
C LYS A 91 12.81 5.21 16.07
N GLU A 92 13.50 6.34 16.22
CA GLU A 92 14.95 6.34 16.26
C GLU A 92 15.46 5.46 17.41
N TYR A 93 16.57 4.75 17.16
CA TYR A 93 17.31 3.94 18.14
C TYR A 93 16.58 2.71 18.72
N VAL A 94 15.52 2.22 18.07
CA VAL A 94 14.95 0.90 18.42
C VAL A 94 15.86 -0.21 17.93
N VAL A 95 16.01 -1.26 18.74
CA VAL A 95 16.80 -2.46 18.37
C VAL A 95 16.06 -3.30 17.34
N LEU A 96 14.73 -3.41 17.49
CA LEU A 96 13.84 -4.09 16.57
C LEU A 96 12.82 -3.09 16.05
N GLY A 97 12.67 -3.05 14.73
CA GLY A 97 11.62 -2.28 14.08
C GLY A 97 10.22 -2.84 14.36
N THR A 98 9.22 -2.12 13.88
CA THR A 98 7.82 -2.53 13.88
C THR A 98 7.61 -3.51 12.72
N PRO A 99 7.23 -4.77 12.98
CA PRO A 99 6.96 -5.73 11.93
C PRO A 99 5.95 -5.21 10.91
N PRO A 100 6.25 -5.27 9.60
CA PRO A 100 5.25 -5.05 8.55
C PRO A 100 4.10 -6.07 8.65
N ILE A 101 2.86 -5.61 8.48
CA ILE A 101 1.64 -6.41 8.65
C ILE A 101 1.00 -6.72 7.30
N LEU A 102 0.59 -7.97 7.10
CA LEU A 102 -0.16 -8.41 5.92
C LEU A 102 -1.67 -8.37 6.18
N ILE A 103 -2.41 -7.75 5.27
CA ILE A 103 -3.87 -7.64 5.33
C ILE A 103 -4.51 -8.11 4.03
N ALA A 104 -5.61 -8.87 4.16
CA ALA A 104 -6.46 -9.22 3.03
C ALA A 104 -7.25 -7.99 2.55
N PRO A 105 -7.14 -7.60 1.26
CA PRO A 105 -7.74 -6.37 0.74
C PRO A 105 -9.28 -6.38 0.77
N ASP A 106 -9.90 -7.56 0.72
CA ASP A 106 -11.36 -7.68 0.63
C ASP A 106 -12.06 -7.65 2.00
N THR A 107 -11.33 -7.95 3.07
CA THR A 107 -11.91 -8.19 4.40
C THR A 107 -11.24 -7.39 5.52
N ASN A 108 -10.14 -6.70 5.21
CA ASN A 108 -9.27 -6.02 6.17
C ASN A 108 -8.74 -6.93 7.29
N LYS A 109 -8.82 -8.26 7.11
CA LYS A 109 -8.34 -9.25 8.08
C LYS A 109 -6.81 -9.28 8.04
N VAL A 110 -6.18 -9.29 9.22
CA VAL A 110 -4.75 -9.56 9.37
C VAL A 110 -4.45 -11.02 9.03
N ILE A 111 -3.57 -11.22 8.07
CA ILE A 111 -3.21 -12.53 7.50
C ILE A 111 -1.85 -13.01 7.99
N GLY A 112 -0.97 -12.09 8.35
CA GLY A 112 0.39 -12.41 8.76
C GLY A 112 1.21 -11.16 9.03
N TYR A 113 2.50 -11.35 9.27
CA TYR A 113 3.48 -10.28 9.44
C TYR A 113 4.86 -10.75 8.99
N MET A 114 5.74 -9.81 8.71
CA MET A 114 7.16 -10.11 8.46
C MET A 114 7.91 -10.06 9.80
N PRO A 115 8.47 -11.17 10.30
CA PRO A 115 9.22 -11.19 11.55
C PRO A 115 10.41 -10.22 11.49
N SER A 116 10.65 -9.48 12.57
CA SER A 116 11.91 -8.75 12.74
C SER A 116 13.03 -9.74 13.05
N GLU A 117 14.20 -9.57 12.41
CA GLU A 117 15.43 -10.31 12.74
C GLU A 117 16.05 -9.88 14.08
#